data_AF-A0A846W016-F1
#
_entry.id   AF-A0A846W016-F1
#
_cell.length_a   1.000
_cell.length_b   1.000
_cell.length_c   1.000
_cell.angle_alpha   90.00
_cell.angle_beta   90.00
_cell.angle_gamma   90.00
#
_symmetry.space_group_name_H-M   'P 1'
#
loop_
_entity.id
_entity.type
_entity.pdbx_description
1 polymer ?
#
loop_
_entity_poly.entity_id
_entity_poly.type
_entity_poly.pdbx_seq_one_letter_code
_entity_poly.pdbx_strand_id
1 'polypeptide(L)'
;MRAFMIAAVSTAVGAAFLTLALTVGVWPGEAKLTAPLFCSAPATDPLVVADKFYDGEGTSINYTLYCVGERGELTDEGFALPLLTLFAGHLAILAVIVLSTALIGRSRDRRAPVRSLRPQDGTVAPTGTSDS
;
A
#
# COMPACT_ATOMS: atom_id res chain seq x y z
N MET A 1 -7.52 -2.87 -19.60
CA MET A 1 -7.36 -1.52 -19.01
C MET A 1 -8.18 -1.34 -17.74
N ARG A 2 -9.50 -1.60 -17.73
CA ARG A 2 -10.34 -1.45 -16.52
C ARG A 2 -9.84 -2.19 -15.26
N ALA A 3 -9.54 -3.50 -15.37
CA ALA A 3 -9.05 -4.27 -14.22
C ALA A 3 -7.70 -3.77 -13.68
N PHE A 4 -6.82 -3.29 -14.57
CA PHE A 4 -5.54 -2.70 -14.19
C PHE A 4 -5.71 -1.35 -13.49
N MET A 5 -6.61 -0.50 -14.00
CA MET A 5 -6.96 0.77 -13.36
C MET A 5 -7.57 0.57 -11.97
N ILE A 6 -8.48 -0.39 -11.83
CA ILE A 6 -9.10 -0.73 -10.54
C ILE A 6 -8.04 -1.21 -9.55
N ALA A 7 -7.14 -2.11 -9.97
CA ALA A 7 -6.05 -2.58 -9.13
C ALA A 7 -5.09 -1.45 -8.75
N ALA A 8 -4.72 -0.57 -9.67
CA ALA A 8 -3.85 0.57 -9.37
C ALA A 8 -4.49 1.53 -8.35
N VAL A 9 -5.77 1.88 -8.55
CA VAL A 9 -6.51 2.77 -7.65
C VAL A 9 -6.70 2.13 -6.27
N SER A 10 -7.10 0.86 -6.19
CA SER A 10 -7.27 0.19 -4.89
C SER A 10 -5.95 0.06 -4.13
N THR A 11 -4.85 -0.16 -4.85
CA THR A 11 -3.49 -0.20 -4.27
C THR A 11 -3.09 1.16 -3.72
N ALA A 12 -3.35 2.24 -4.47
CA ALA A 12 -3.03 3.59 -4.03
C ALA A 12 -3.86 4.03 -2.81
N VAL A 13 -5.16 3.71 -2.80
CA VAL A 13 -6.05 3.98 -1.65
C VAL A 13 -5.62 3.17 -0.43
N GLY A 14 -5.27 1.89 -0.62
CA GLY A 14 -4.74 1.04 0.44
C GLY A 14 -3.43 1.60 1.02
N ALA A 15 -2.50 2.03 0.17
CA ALA A 15 -1.26 2.67 0.59
C ALA A 15 -1.52 3.95 1.41
N ALA A 16 -2.46 4.79 0.99
CA ALA A 16 -2.81 6.02 1.67
C ALA A 16 -3.38 5.74 3.06
N PHE A 17 -4.32 4.80 3.17
CA PHE A 17 -4.92 4.43 4.44
C PHE A 17 -3.88 3.80 5.38
N LEU A 18 -3.02 2.93 4.86
CA LEU A 18 -1.99 2.25 5.63
C LEU A 18 -0.94 3.24 6.14
N THR A 19 -0.53 4.20 5.30
CA THR A 19 0.37 5.28 5.70
C THR A 19 -0.26 6.11 6.81
N LEU A 20 -1.49 6.60 6.63
CA LEU A 20 -2.17 7.40 7.66
C LEU A 20 -2.36 6.64 8.97
N ALA A 21 -2.79 5.38 8.90
CA ALA A 21 -3.03 4.55 10.08
C ALA A 21 -1.73 4.29 10.85
N LEU A 22 -0.63 4.00 10.15
CA LEU A 22 0.65 3.71 10.80
C LEU A 22 1.32 4.97 11.34
N THR A 23 1.41 6.04 10.54
CA THR A 23 2.14 7.25 10.94
C THR A 23 1.40 8.10 11.96
N VAL A 24 0.07 8.11 11.94
CA VAL A 24 -0.74 8.92 12.87
C VAL A 24 -1.27 8.08 14.03
N GLY A 25 -1.72 6.85 13.75
CA GLY A 25 -2.47 6.03 14.71
C GLY A 25 -1.63 5.06 15.54
N VAL A 26 -0.56 4.48 14.98
CA VAL A 26 0.15 3.37 15.61
C VAL A 26 1.55 3.77 16.09
N TRP A 27 2.34 4.44 15.23
CA TRP A 27 3.75 4.74 15.52
C TRP A 27 4.21 6.03 14.81
N PRO A 28 4.05 7.21 15.43
CA PRO A 28 4.54 8.47 14.86
C PRO A 28 6.07 8.53 14.71
N GLY A 29 6.79 7.71 15.48
CA GLY A 29 8.23 7.50 15.31
C GLY A 29 8.66 6.84 13.99
N GLU A 30 7.74 6.38 13.11
CA GLU A 30 8.08 5.91 11.77
C GLU A 30 8.64 7.05 10.91
N ALA A 31 8.20 8.29 11.17
CA ALA A 31 8.77 9.48 10.55
C ALA A 31 10.28 9.63 10.85
N LYS A 32 10.79 9.09 11.98
CA LYS A 32 12.24 9.05 12.25
C LYS A 32 13.02 8.18 11.28
N LEU A 33 12.40 7.18 10.64
CA LEU A 33 13.06 6.39 9.59
C LEU A 33 13.33 7.21 8.34
N THR A 34 12.53 8.26 8.10
CA THR A 34 12.77 9.19 6.99
C THR A 34 13.76 10.29 7.34
N ALA A 35 14.12 10.45 8.61
CA ALA A 35 15.03 11.49 9.07
C ALA A 35 16.40 11.53 8.38
N PRO A 36 17.06 10.40 8.02
CA PRO A 36 18.34 10.46 7.30
C PRO A 36 18.25 11.12 5.92
N LEU A 37 17.04 11.25 5.35
CA LEU A 37 16.80 11.94 4.08
C LEU A 37 16.61 13.44 4.25
N PHE A 38 16.29 13.91 5.45
CA PHE A 38 15.86 15.30 5.71
C PHE A 38 16.77 16.03 6.71
N CYS A 39 17.22 15.36 7.76
CA CYS A 39 18.17 15.90 8.71
C CYS A 39 19.59 15.89 8.10
N SER A 40 20.16 17.08 7.90
CA SER A 40 21.52 17.27 7.40
C SER A 40 22.34 18.10 8.38
N ALA A 41 23.67 17.96 8.34
CA ALA A 41 24.54 18.70 9.24
C ALA A 41 24.25 20.23 9.17
N PRO A 42 24.13 20.93 10.30
CA PRO A 42 24.55 20.54 11.65
C PRO A 42 23.48 19.87 12.53
N ALA A 43 22.25 19.69 12.06
CA ALA A 43 21.13 19.13 12.82
C ALA A 43 20.79 17.71 12.34
N THR A 44 21.35 16.70 13.01
CA THR A 44 21.27 15.29 12.56
C THR A 44 20.35 14.41 13.41
N ASP A 45 19.94 14.87 14.59
CA ASP A 45 19.14 14.05 15.52
C ASP A 45 17.65 14.29 15.31
N PRO A 46 16.86 13.29 14.86
CA PRO A 46 15.44 13.50 14.61
C PRO A 46 14.58 13.38 15.86
N LEU A 47 13.75 14.39 16.06
CA LEU A 47 12.73 14.46 17.09
C LEU A 47 11.36 14.66 16.44
N VAL A 48 10.41 13.77 16.74
CA VAL A 48 9.01 13.94 16.35
C VAL A 48 8.27 14.46 17.57
N VAL A 49 7.68 15.64 17.46
CA VAL A 49 6.90 16.27 18.53
C VAL A 49 5.42 16.25 18.11
N ALA A 50 4.56 15.88 19.06
CA ALA A 50 3.12 15.99 18.89
C ALA A 50 2.66 17.33 19.47
N ASP A 51 2.49 18.32 18.60
CA ASP A 51 2.01 19.65 18.95
C ASP A 51 0.49 19.62 19.08
N LYS A 52 0.00 19.87 20.29
CA LYS A 52 -1.43 19.98 20.59
C LYS A 52 -1.86 21.43 20.46
N PHE A 53 -2.70 21.73 19.47
CA PHE A 53 -3.35 23.02 19.34
C PHE A 53 -4.74 22.96 19.97
N TYR A 54 -5.02 23.91 20.85
CA TYR A 54 -6.35 24.14 21.39
C TYR A 54 -6.99 25.25 20.58
N ASP A 55 -7.83 24.88 19.61
CA ASP A 55 -8.73 25.83 18.97
C ASP A 55 -10.10 25.78 19.67
N GLY A 56 -10.95 26.78 19.39
CA GLY A 56 -12.28 26.86 20.00
C GLY A 56 -13.22 25.72 19.61
N GLU A 57 -12.83 24.83 18.69
CA GLU A 57 -13.62 23.74 18.12
C GLU A 57 -13.15 22.36 18.61
N GLY A 58 -11.94 22.25 19.17
CA GLY A 58 -11.42 21.01 19.76
C GLY A 58 -9.91 21.03 20.05
N THR A 59 -9.39 19.88 20.47
CA THR A 59 -7.94 19.64 20.55
C THR A 59 -7.49 19.00 19.24
N SER A 60 -6.73 19.73 18.44
CA SER A 60 -6.08 19.22 17.24
C SER A 60 -4.66 18.79 17.57
N ILE A 61 -4.25 17.59 17.11
CA ILE A 61 -2.90 17.07 17.32
C ILE A 61 -2.19 17.08 15.97
N ASN A 62 -1.17 17.93 15.83
CA ASN A 62 -0.27 17.90 14.70
C ASN A 62 1.04 17.21 15.10
N TYR A 63 1.65 16.50 14.15
CA TYR A 63 2.98 15.92 14.35
C TYR A 63 3.96 16.73 13.53
N THR A 64 5.12 17.08 14.09
CA THR A 64 6.16 17.86 13.41
C THR A 64 7.50 17.15 13.55
N LEU A 65 8.26 17.05 12.46
CA LEU A 65 9.63 16.53 12.50
C LEU A 65 10.59 17.71 12.70
N TYR A 66 11.31 17.70 13.81
CA TYR A 66 12.41 18.60 14.09
C TYR A 66 13.74 17.85 13.98
N CYS A 67 14.74 18.48 13.39
CA CYS A 67 16.12 18.00 13.48
C CYS A 67 16.85 18.82 14.55
N VAL A 68 17.55 18.13 15.45
CA VAL A 68 18.28 18.71 16.58
C VAL A 68 19.77 18.64 16.30
N GLY A 69 20.47 19.77 16.47
CA GLY A 69 21.93 19.84 16.44
C GLY A 69 22.56 19.70 17.83
N GLU A 70 23.85 19.39 17.91
CA GLU A 70 24.57 19.19 19.19
C GLU A 70 24.55 20.41 20.13
N ARG A 71 24.25 21.60 19.59
CA ARG A 71 24.12 22.85 20.35
C ARG A 71 22.69 23.17 20.77
N GLY A 72 21.75 22.27 20.54
CA GLY A 72 20.32 22.48 20.79
C GLY A 72 19.63 23.36 19.74
N GLU A 73 20.24 23.56 18.57
CA GLU A 73 19.56 24.17 17.43
C GLU A 73 18.44 23.23 16.96
N LEU A 74 17.25 23.77 16.74
CA LEU A 74 16.09 23.06 16.23
C LEU A 74 15.78 23.59 14.82
N THR A 75 15.84 22.73 13.82
CA THR A 75 15.33 23.02 12.48
C THR A 75 13.99 22.32 12.28
N ASP A 76 12.99 23.08 11.83
CA ASP A 76 11.67 22.56 11.49
C ASP A 76 11.69 22.09 10.04
N GLU A 77 11.55 20.78 9.83
CA GLU A 77 11.46 20.16 8.50
C GLU A 77 10.00 19.85 8.11
N GLY A 78 9.05 20.09 9.02
CA GLY A 78 7.64 19.79 8.84
C GLY A 78 7.33 18.29 8.76
N PHE A 79 6.05 17.97 8.50
CA PHE A 79 5.55 16.58 8.49
C PHE A 79 5.11 16.09 7.11
N ALA A 80 4.90 17.02 6.17
CA ALA A 80 4.45 16.69 4.82
C ALA A 80 5.49 15.86 4.05
N LEU A 81 6.77 16.21 4.15
CA LEU A 81 7.87 15.50 3.49
C LEU A 81 8.04 14.06 4.03
N PRO A 82 8.16 13.84 5.36
CA PRO A 82 8.13 12.50 5.95
C PRO A 82 6.92 11.67 5.51
N LEU A 83 5.72 12.26 5.54
CA LEU A 83 4.47 11.58 5.18
C LEU A 83 4.47 11.14 3.71
N LEU A 84 4.90 12.01 2.78
CA LEU A 84 5.00 11.68 1.37
C LEU A 84 6.03 10.58 1.10
N THR A 85 7.14 10.59 1.83
CA THR A 85 8.20 9.60 1.69
C THR A 85 7.73 8.22 2.15
N LEU A 86 7.03 8.17 3.28
CA LEU A 86 6.39 6.95 3.77
C LEU A 86 5.29 6.47 2.83
N PHE A 87 4.46 7.38 2.30
CA PHE A 87 3.46 7.04 1.30
C PHE A 87 4.09 6.41 0.05
N ALA A 88 5.17 7.00 -0.46
CA ALA A 88 5.91 6.45 -1.60
C ALA A 88 6.48 5.06 -1.30
N GLY A 89 7.04 4.85 -0.10
CA GLY A 89 7.54 3.55 0.36
C GLY A 89 6.43 2.48 0.40
N HIS A 90 5.30 2.78 1.05
CA HIS A 90 4.15 1.88 1.12
C HIS A 90 3.58 1.56 -0.25
N LEU A 91 3.47 2.57 -1.13
CA LEU A 91 3.00 2.38 -2.50
C LEU A 91 3.94 1.48 -3.30
N ALA A 92 5.26 1.66 -3.17
CA ALA A 92 6.25 0.81 -3.82
C ALA A 92 6.14 -0.64 -3.35
N ILE A 93 6.03 -0.87 -2.04
CA ILE A 93 5.87 -2.22 -1.45
C ILE A 93 4.62 -2.90 -2.01
N LEU A 94 3.47 -2.22 -1.96
CA LEU A 94 2.21 -2.78 -2.44
C LEU A 94 2.23 -3.02 -3.96
N ALA A 95 2.84 -2.12 -4.74
CA ALA A 95 3.02 -2.31 -6.17
C ALA A 95 3.82 -3.59 -6.47
N VAL A 96 4.93 -3.83 -5.76
CA VAL A 96 5.74 -5.05 -5.90
C VAL A 96 4.93 -6.30 -5.58
N ILE A 97 4.13 -6.28 -4.51
CA ILE A 97 3.26 -7.42 -4.14
C ILE A 97 2.22 -7.70 -5.23
N VAL A 98 1.54 -6.66 -5.72
CA VAL A 98 0.53 -6.78 -6.78
C VAL A 98 1.14 -7.29 -8.09
N LEU A 99 2.30 -6.77 -8.48
CA LEU A 99 3.04 -7.24 -9.65
C LEU A 99 3.46 -8.70 -9.49
N SER A 100 4.01 -9.07 -8.34
CA SER A 100 4.47 -10.43 -8.06
C SER A 100 3.33 -11.44 -8.11
N THR A 101 2.20 -11.13 -7.46
CA THR A 101 1.00 -11.97 -7.46
C THR A 101 0.39 -12.10 -8.85
N ALA A 102 0.35 -11.02 -9.64
CA ALA A 102 -0.12 -11.06 -11.02
C ALA A 102 0.78 -11.92 -11.91
N LEU A 103 2.10 -11.84 -11.75
CA LEU A 103 3.05 -12.67 -12.50
C LEU A 103 2.93 -14.15 -12.13
N ILE A 104 2.82 -14.47 -10.84
CA ILE A 104 2.61 -15.85 -10.36
C ILE A 104 1.29 -16.41 -10.85
N GLY A 105 0.19 -15.64 -10.78
CA GLY A 105 -1.12 -16.04 -11.30
C GLY A 105 -1.09 -16.37 -12.79
N ARG A 106 -0.49 -15.50 -13.61
CA ARG A 106 -0.33 -15.73 -15.05
C ARG A 106 0.51 -16.97 -15.37
N SER A 107 1.52 -17.28 -14.55
CA SER A 107 2.33 -18.48 -14.73
C SER A 107 1.56 -19.77 -14.43
N ARG A 108 0.59 -19.72 -13.50
CA ARG A 108 -0.28 -20.85 -13.16
C ARG A 108 -1.37 -21.06 -14.21
N ASP A 109 -1.99 -20.00 -14.72
CA ASP A 109 -2.99 -20.09 -15.79
C ASP A 109 -2.41 -20.67 -17.08
N ARG A 110 -1.13 -20.35 -17.42
CA ARG A 110 -0.44 -20.96 -18.56
C ARG A 110 -0.07 -22.43 -18.34
N ARG A 111 0.00 -22.89 -17.09
CA ARG A 111 0.25 -24.29 -16.72
C ARG A 111 -1.03 -25.08 -16.48
N ALA A 112 -2.21 -24.47 -16.61
CA ALA A 112 -3.48 -25.21 -16.61
C ALA A 112 -3.43 -26.21 -17.77
N PRO A 113 -3.24 -27.52 -17.50
CA PRO A 113 -3.10 -28.49 -18.55
C PRO A 113 -4.47 -28.68 -19.18
N VAL A 114 -4.46 -28.82 -20.50
CA VAL A 114 -5.50 -29.43 -21.33
C VAL A 114 -5.97 -30.73 -20.66
N ARG A 115 -6.98 -30.64 -19.78
CA ARG A 115 -7.65 -31.80 -19.17
C ARG A 115 -9.15 -31.57 -19.19
N SER A 116 -9.71 -31.42 -20.39
CA SER A 116 -11.05 -31.88 -20.71
C SER A 116 -11.26 -31.87 -22.23
N LEU A 117 -10.62 -32.81 -22.92
CA LEU A 117 -11.23 -33.42 -24.10
C LEU A 117 -11.61 -34.84 -23.67
N ARG A 118 -12.73 -34.94 -22.95
CA ARG A 118 -13.47 -36.20 -22.86
C ARG A 118 -14.38 -36.23 -24.10
N PRO A 119 -14.18 -37.16 -25.04
CA PRO A 119 -15.16 -37.40 -26.08
C PRO A 119 -16.46 -37.85 -25.39
N GLN A 120 -17.51 -37.05 -25.53
CA GLN A 120 -18.89 -37.53 -25.36
C GLN A 120 -19.22 -38.27 -26.65
N ASP A 121 -18.68 -39.48 -26.79
CA ASP A 121 -19.04 -40.40 -27.85
C ASP A 121 -20.02 -41.40 -27.25
N GLY A 122 -21.28 -41.24 -27.60
CA GLY A 122 -22.42 -41.90 -26.98
C GLY A 122 -23.71 -41.54 -27.68
N THR A 123 -23.67 -41.34 -28.99
CA THR A 123 -24.84 -41.31 -29.85
C THR A 123 -25.41 -42.73 -29.93
N VAL A 124 -26.39 -43.04 -29.08
CA VAL A 124 -27.26 -44.20 -29.30
C VAL A 124 -28.59 -43.68 -29.84
N ALA A 125 -28.95 -44.23 -31.00
CA ALA A 125 -30.00 -43.86 -31.92
C ALA A 125 -31.44 -43.95 -31.34
N PRO A 126 -32.44 -43.33 -31.99
CA PRO A 126 -33.82 -43.36 -31.54
C PRO A 126 -34.51 -44.66 -32.01
N THR A 127 -34.88 -45.53 -31.07
CA THR A 127 -35.87 -46.58 -31.33
C THR A 127 -37.26 -46.06 -31.00
N GLY A 128 -37.92 -45.53 -32.03
CA GLY A 128 -39.38 -45.53 -32.07
C GLY A 128 -39.86 -46.90 -32.55
N THR A 129 -40.86 -47.45 -31.86
CA THR A 129 -41.96 -48.22 -32.47
C THR A 129 -43.11 -48.22 -31.47
N SER A 130 -44.21 -47.61 -31.90
CA SER A 130 -45.55 -47.96 -31.48
C SER A 130 -45.81 -49.43 -31.80
N ASP A 131 -46.54 -50.14 -30.92
CA ASP A 131 -47.82 -50.78 -31.27
C ASP A 131 -48.25 -51.78 -30.20
N SER A 132 -49.54 -51.65 -29.85
CA SER A 132 -50.49 -52.63 -29.27
C SER A 132 -50.31 -53.08 -27.81
#